data_AF-A0A7R9QUB0-F1
#
_entry.id   AF-A0A7R9QUB0-F1
#
_cell.length_a   1.000
_cell.length_b   1.000
_cell.length_c   1.000
_cell.angle_alpha   90.00
_cell.angle_beta   90.00
_cell.angle_gamma   90.00
#
_symmetry.space_group_name_H-M   'P 1'
#
loop_
_entity.id
_entity.type
_entity.pdbx_description
1 polymer ?
#
loop_
_entity_poly.entity_id
_entity_poly.type
_entity_poly.pdbx_seq_one_letter_code
_entity_poly.pdbx_strand_id
1 'polypeptide(L)'
;MFGLLATKSQYNAIVKPFIALSPVSFLGHATTPIKYLTYIEGLLRSYPASLLHMGKLQEVYAQLCENYFIQTICQRVYYSIMGFGEQHFDYSRVGSYLSTIPAGSGTWAGTHLLQKMIAKRPVKFNLGTEENIRRYGQSVP
;
A
#
# COMPACT_ATOMS: atom_id res chain seq x y z
N MET A 1 -4.30 11.82 -2.53
CA MET A 1 -5.08 13.08 -2.47
C MET A 1 -4.50 14.08 -1.48
N PHE A 2 -4.30 13.75 -0.19
CA PHE A 2 -3.72 14.67 0.80
C PHE A 2 -2.45 15.42 0.33
N GLY A 3 -1.47 14.70 -0.21
CA GLY A 3 -0.24 15.33 -0.74
C GLY A 3 -0.49 16.26 -1.92
N LEU A 4 -1.49 15.99 -2.77
CA LEU A 4 -1.85 16.85 -3.90
C LEU A 4 -2.46 18.16 -3.40
N LEU A 5 -3.49 18.08 -2.57
CA LEU A 5 -4.21 19.25 -2.06
C LEU A 5 -3.33 20.14 -1.14
N ALA A 6 -2.36 19.54 -0.45
CA ALA A 6 -1.39 20.26 0.36
C ALA A 6 -0.28 20.96 -0.46
N THR A 7 0.07 20.44 -1.64
CA THR A 7 1.19 20.98 -2.44
C THR A 7 0.77 21.78 -3.66
N LYS A 8 -0.49 21.62 -4.10
CA LYS A 8 -1.05 22.29 -5.28
C LYS A 8 -2.39 22.93 -4.93
N SER A 9 -2.33 24.13 -4.36
CA SER A 9 -3.51 24.86 -3.85
C SER A 9 -4.59 25.12 -4.89
N GLN A 10 -4.24 25.16 -6.18
CA GLN A 10 -5.21 25.32 -7.27
C GLN A 10 -6.29 24.21 -7.29
N TYR A 11 -5.98 23.01 -6.80
CA TYR A 11 -6.94 21.91 -6.75
C TYR A 11 -7.96 22.03 -5.61
N ASN A 12 -7.70 22.86 -4.61
CA ASN A 12 -8.62 23.04 -3.46
C ASN A 12 -9.91 23.75 -3.87
N ALA A 13 -9.89 24.52 -4.96
CA ALA A 13 -11.08 25.14 -5.53
C ALA A 13 -11.94 24.13 -6.31
N ILE A 14 -11.34 23.06 -6.84
CA ILE A 14 -11.95 22.10 -7.76
C ILE A 14 -12.56 20.91 -6.99
N VAL A 15 -11.83 20.34 -6.03
CA VAL A 15 -12.24 19.11 -5.34
C VAL A 15 -13.12 19.44 -4.13
N LYS A 16 -14.45 19.29 -4.26
CA LYS A 16 -15.43 19.57 -3.18
C LYS A 16 -16.62 18.58 -3.19
N PRO A 17 -16.88 17.82 -2.11
CA PRO A 17 -16.02 17.57 -0.95
C PRO A 17 -14.91 16.54 -1.26
N PHE A 18 -13.80 16.60 -0.53
CA PHE A 18 -12.87 15.47 -0.44
C PHE A 18 -13.26 14.58 0.75
N ILE A 19 -13.82 13.40 0.48
CA ILE A 19 -14.19 12.41 1.48
C ILE A 19 -13.10 11.34 1.54
N ALA A 20 -12.44 11.21 2.68
CA ALA A 20 -11.36 10.26 2.89
C ALA A 20 -11.79 9.10 3.79
N LEU A 21 -12.02 7.92 3.20
CA LEU A 21 -12.30 6.68 3.95
C LEU A 21 -10.98 5.98 4.29
N SER A 22 -10.77 5.66 5.57
CA SER A 22 -9.50 5.13 6.09
C SER A 22 -8.27 5.96 5.65
N PRO A 23 -8.19 7.25 6.04
CA PRO A 23 -7.14 8.15 5.56
C PRO A 23 -5.74 7.71 6.02
N VAL A 24 -4.82 7.56 5.07
CA VAL A 24 -3.41 7.22 5.34
C VAL A 24 -2.52 8.42 5.05
N SER A 25 -2.15 9.16 6.09
CA SER A 25 -1.17 10.25 6.03
C SER A 25 0.11 9.93 6.81
N PHE A 26 -0.04 9.25 7.96
CA PHE A 26 1.01 8.90 8.89
C PHE A 26 0.97 7.40 9.18
N LEU A 27 2.14 6.73 9.11
CA LEU A 27 2.25 5.28 9.30
C LEU A 27 3.18 4.88 10.46
N GLY A 28 3.58 5.82 11.32
CA GLY A 28 4.53 5.54 12.41
C GLY A 28 4.00 4.63 13.52
N HIS A 29 2.68 4.46 13.63
CA HIS A 29 2.00 3.56 14.58
C HIS A 29 1.33 2.37 13.90
N ALA A 30 1.60 2.14 12.61
CA ALA A 30 1.01 1.02 11.88
C ALA A 30 1.44 -0.32 12.51
N THR A 31 0.48 -1.16 12.86
CA THR A 31 0.71 -2.47 13.48
C THR A 31 0.78 -3.61 12.48
N THR A 32 0.41 -3.35 11.22
CA THR A 32 0.41 -4.34 10.12
C THR A 32 1.78 -5.02 9.95
N PRO A 33 1.82 -6.32 9.61
CA PRO A 33 3.06 -7.04 9.32
C PRO A 33 3.92 -6.40 8.22
N ILE A 34 3.34 -5.56 7.36
CA ILE A 34 4.08 -4.83 6.32
C ILE A 34 5.24 -4.01 6.89
N LYS A 35 5.13 -3.54 8.15
CA LYS A 35 6.22 -2.80 8.81
C LYS A 35 7.52 -3.59 8.89
N TYR A 36 7.45 -4.92 8.90
CA TYR A 36 8.64 -5.75 8.91
C TYR A 36 9.37 -5.72 7.56
N LEU A 37 8.73 -5.35 6.45
CA LEU A 37 9.38 -5.25 5.14
C LEU A 37 10.29 -4.02 5.00
N THR A 38 10.43 -3.17 6.01
CA THR A 38 11.28 -1.96 5.92
C THR A 38 12.75 -2.29 5.66
N TYR A 39 13.24 -3.48 6.02
CA TYR A 39 14.63 -3.89 5.76
C TYR A 39 14.95 -4.10 4.27
N ILE A 40 13.94 -4.36 3.42
CA ILE A 40 14.13 -4.51 1.97
C ILE A 40 13.89 -3.20 1.19
N GLU A 41 13.68 -2.06 1.85
CA GLU A 41 13.41 -0.78 1.18
C GLU A 41 14.43 -0.46 0.10
N GLY A 42 15.73 -0.59 0.42
CA GLY A 42 16.81 -0.32 -0.52
C GLY A 42 16.84 -1.29 -1.70
N LEU A 43 16.52 -2.56 -1.46
CA LEU A 43 16.42 -3.57 -2.53
C LEU A 43 15.28 -3.22 -3.49
N LEU A 44 14.07 -2.96 -2.98
CA LEU A 44 12.92 -2.60 -3.80
C LEU A 44 13.13 -1.28 -4.57
N ARG A 45 13.88 -0.34 -3.99
CA ARG A 45 14.22 0.92 -4.66
C ARG A 45 15.14 0.70 -5.86
N SER A 46 16.15 -0.16 -5.69
CA SER A 46 17.18 -0.44 -6.71
C SER A 46 16.68 -1.30 -7.87
N TYR A 47 15.60 -2.07 -7.67
CA TYR A 47 15.02 -2.94 -8.71
C TYR A 47 13.57 -2.52 -9.03
N PRO A 48 13.38 -1.58 -9.98
CA PRO A 48 12.06 -1.21 -10.48
C PRO A 48 11.38 -2.41 -11.14
N ALA A 49 10.26 -2.85 -10.58
CA ALA A 49 9.49 -3.96 -11.12
C ALA A 49 8.00 -3.80 -10.80
N SER A 50 7.20 -4.69 -11.39
CA SER A 50 5.82 -4.88 -10.96
C SER A 50 5.79 -5.62 -9.62
N LEU A 51 4.95 -5.16 -8.70
CA LEU A 51 4.78 -5.68 -7.35
C LEU A 51 3.33 -6.12 -7.20
N LEU A 52 3.12 -7.33 -6.66
CA LEU A 52 1.78 -7.91 -6.42
C LEU A 52 0.90 -8.03 -7.69
N HIS A 53 1.50 -8.04 -8.88
CA HIS A 53 0.78 -8.35 -10.11
C HIS A 53 0.89 -9.85 -10.40
N MET A 54 -0.16 -10.59 -10.08
CA MET A 54 -0.14 -12.06 -10.13
C MET A 54 -0.75 -12.64 -11.43
N GLY A 55 -1.41 -11.81 -12.25
CA GLY A 55 -2.04 -12.25 -13.49
C GLY A 55 -2.96 -13.46 -13.28
N LYS A 56 -2.82 -14.51 -14.10
CA LYS A 56 -3.61 -15.75 -13.99
C LYS A 56 -3.43 -16.48 -12.65
N LEU A 57 -2.32 -16.27 -11.94
CA LEU A 57 -2.12 -16.87 -10.60
C LEU A 57 -3.08 -16.25 -9.56
N GLN A 58 -3.62 -15.06 -9.82
CA GLN A 58 -4.59 -14.43 -8.95
C GLN A 58 -5.92 -15.20 -8.90
N GLU A 59 -6.38 -15.70 -10.06
CA GLU A 59 -7.58 -16.53 -10.14
C GLU A 59 -7.37 -17.87 -9.44
N VAL A 60 -6.20 -18.49 -9.60
CA VAL A 60 -5.84 -19.73 -8.90
C VAL A 60 -5.83 -19.52 -7.38
N TYR A 61 -5.22 -18.43 -6.92
CA TYR A 61 -5.22 -18.08 -5.50
C TYR A 61 -6.64 -17.82 -4.97
N ALA A 62 -7.47 -17.11 -5.72
CA ALA A 62 -8.87 -16.88 -5.38
C ALA A 62 -9.66 -18.19 -5.24
N GLN A 63 -9.53 -19.11 -6.20
CA GLN A 63 -10.17 -20.42 -6.17
C GLN A 63 -9.70 -21.26 -4.98
N LEU A 64 -8.40 -21.24 -4.66
CA LEU A 64 -7.88 -21.91 -3.47
C LEU A 64 -8.52 -21.37 -2.19
N CYS A 65 -8.77 -20.06 -2.12
CA CYS A 65 -9.42 -19.43 -0.97
C CYS A 65 -10.94 -19.66 -0.90
N GLU A 66 -11.57 -20.23 -1.92
CA GLU A 66 -12.98 -20.69 -1.88
C GLU A 66 -13.11 -22.10 -1.28
N ASN A 67 -12.00 -22.85 -1.20
CA ASN A 67 -12.01 -24.15 -0.55
C ASN A 67 -12.25 -23.99 0.97
N TYR A 68 -13.25 -24.70 1.50
CA TYR A 68 -13.64 -24.66 2.91
C TYR A 68 -12.47 -24.81 3.90
N PHE A 69 -11.48 -25.67 3.60
CA PHE A 69 -10.34 -25.90 4.49
C PHE A 69 -9.31 -24.76 4.47
N ILE A 70 -9.20 -24.04 3.35
CA ILE A 70 -8.20 -22.98 3.13
C ILE A 70 -8.80 -21.59 3.39
N GLN A 71 -10.12 -21.45 3.26
CA GLN A 71 -10.85 -20.19 3.40
C GLN A 71 -10.49 -19.46 4.70
N THR A 72 -10.50 -20.15 5.84
CA THR A 72 -10.14 -19.58 7.15
C THR A 72 -8.70 -19.04 7.20
N ILE A 73 -7.76 -19.68 6.49
CA ILE A 73 -6.37 -19.21 6.41
C ILE A 73 -6.31 -17.94 5.57
N CYS A 74 -6.93 -17.95 4.39
CA CYS A 74 -6.98 -16.76 3.52
C CYS A 74 -7.61 -15.56 4.24
N GLN A 75 -8.67 -15.80 5.02
CA GLN A 75 -9.32 -14.80 5.84
C GLN A 75 -8.38 -14.20 6.88
N ARG A 76 -7.68 -15.05 7.66
CA ARG A 76 -6.74 -14.58 8.68
C ARG A 76 -5.58 -13.80 8.09
N VAL A 77 -5.06 -14.23 6.94
CA VAL A 77 -4.01 -13.50 6.22
C VAL A 77 -4.53 -12.13 5.75
N TYR A 78 -5.68 -12.11 5.07
CA TYR A 78 -6.30 -10.88 4.61
C TYR A 78 -6.57 -9.90 5.77
N TYR A 79 -7.13 -10.41 6.87
CA TYR A 79 -7.37 -9.64 8.09
C TYR A 79 -6.08 -9.07 8.67
N SER A 80 -5.02 -9.86 8.78
CA SER A 80 -3.75 -9.41 9.37
C SER A 80 -3.12 -8.24 8.60
N ILE A 81 -3.35 -8.18 7.29
CA ILE A 81 -2.81 -7.15 6.40
C ILE A 81 -3.71 -5.91 6.44
N MET A 82 -5.02 -6.09 6.32
CA MET A 82 -5.98 -5.01 6.08
C MET A 82 -6.67 -4.48 7.35
N GLY A 83 -6.71 -5.25 8.43
CA GLY A 83 -7.25 -4.84 9.73
C GLY A 83 -8.78 -4.87 9.88
N PHE A 84 -9.53 -5.58 9.02
CA PHE A 84 -11.00 -5.63 9.04
C PHE A 84 -11.59 -6.57 10.12
N GLY A 85 -12.38 -6.07 11.07
CA GLY A 85 -13.05 -6.93 12.05
C GLY A 85 -13.96 -8.00 11.41
N GLU A 86 -13.97 -9.20 12.00
CA GLU A 86 -14.63 -10.39 11.41
C GLU A 86 -16.14 -10.23 11.17
N GLN A 87 -16.77 -9.28 11.85
CA GLN A 87 -18.22 -9.06 11.83
C GLN A 87 -18.72 -8.28 10.61
N HIS A 88 -17.83 -7.67 9.83
CA HIS A 88 -18.20 -6.76 8.73
C HIS A 88 -17.77 -7.26 7.34
N PHE A 89 -17.30 -8.50 7.27
CA PHE A 89 -16.77 -9.07 6.03
C PHE A 89 -17.58 -10.30 5.62
N ASP A 90 -18.11 -10.28 4.39
CA ASP A 90 -18.80 -11.45 3.83
C ASP A 90 -17.78 -12.48 3.35
N TYR A 91 -17.54 -13.46 4.22
CA TYR A 91 -16.57 -14.52 4.00
C TYR A 91 -16.90 -15.46 2.86
N SER A 92 -18.18 -15.61 2.51
CA SER A 92 -18.59 -16.43 1.37
C SER A 92 -18.06 -15.88 0.05
N ARG A 93 -17.67 -14.60 0.02
CA ARG A 93 -17.21 -13.87 -1.16
C ARG A 93 -15.71 -13.60 -1.18
N VAL A 94 -14.94 -14.19 -0.25
CA VAL A 94 -13.49 -13.95 -0.14
C VAL A 94 -12.75 -14.26 -1.45
N GLY A 95 -13.12 -15.33 -2.15
CA GLY A 95 -12.58 -15.67 -3.47
C GLY A 95 -12.77 -14.54 -4.49
N SER A 96 -14.01 -14.04 -4.61
CA SER A 96 -14.32 -12.91 -5.50
C SER A 96 -13.58 -11.61 -5.15
N TYR A 97 -13.30 -11.37 -3.87
CA TYR A 97 -12.50 -10.20 -3.47
C TYR A 97 -11.02 -10.39 -3.87
N LEU A 98 -10.47 -11.58 -3.65
CA LEU A 98 -9.08 -11.90 -3.92
C LEU A 98 -8.77 -12.06 -5.43
N SER A 99 -9.78 -12.38 -6.25
CA SER A 99 -9.62 -12.42 -7.72
C SER A 99 -9.32 -11.05 -8.32
N THR A 100 -9.60 -9.96 -7.59
CA THR A 100 -9.36 -8.58 -8.06
C THR A 100 -8.35 -7.82 -7.19
N ILE A 101 -8.21 -8.19 -5.93
CA ILE A 101 -7.31 -7.54 -4.97
C ILE A 101 -6.17 -8.48 -4.60
N PRO A 102 -4.90 -8.04 -4.68
CA PRO A 102 -4.44 -6.74 -5.18
C PRO A 102 -4.46 -6.66 -6.71
N ALA A 103 -4.68 -5.47 -7.28
CA ALA A 103 -4.58 -5.23 -8.73
C ALA A 103 -3.13 -5.05 -9.22
N GLY A 104 -2.16 -5.08 -8.30
CA GLY A 104 -0.75 -4.78 -8.55
C GLY A 104 -0.39 -3.30 -8.33
N SER A 105 0.92 -3.06 -8.21
CA SER A 105 1.55 -1.75 -8.02
C SER A 105 3.01 -1.80 -8.52
N GLY A 106 3.74 -0.69 -8.50
CA GLY A 106 5.19 -0.68 -8.75
C GLY A 106 6.00 -0.88 -7.46
N THR A 107 7.20 -1.44 -7.56
CA THR A 107 8.12 -1.55 -6.41
C THR A 107 8.41 -0.21 -5.76
N TRP A 108 8.54 0.88 -6.53
CA TRP A 108 8.74 2.23 -6.00
C TRP A 108 7.59 2.75 -5.13
N ALA A 109 6.34 2.38 -5.43
CA ALA A 109 5.21 2.71 -4.56
C ALA A 109 5.28 1.94 -3.24
N GLY A 110 5.70 0.67 -3.29
CA GLY A 110 6.00 -0.13 -2.11
C GLY A 110 7.15 0.47 -1.29
N THR A 111 8.26 0.82 -1.93
CA THR A 111 9.39 1.54 -1.33
C THR A 111 8.93 2.83 -0.65
N HIS A 112 8.07 3.64 -1.29
CA HIS A 112 7.59 4.88 -0.69
C HIS A 112 6.76 4.62 0.57
N LEU A 113 5.95 3.56 0.57
CA LEU A 113 5.20 3.13 1.74
C LEU A 113 6.13 2.79 2.90
N LEU A 114 7.20 2.03 2.62
CA LEU A 114 8.22 1.66 3.62
C LEU A 114 8.99 2.90 4.13
N GLN A 115 9.37 3.81 3.25
CA GLN A 115 10.02 5.08 3.65
C GLN A 115 9.15 5.90 4.61
N LYS A 116 7.83 5.94 4.41
CA LYS A 116 6.90 6.60 5.33
C LYS A 116 6.81 5.90 6.69
N MET A 117 6.86 4.57 6.71
CA MET A 117 6.90 3.79 7.96
C MET A 117 8.20 4.05 8.73
N ILE A 118 9.34 4.08 8.05
CA ILE A 118 10.66 4.39 8.64
C ILE A 118 10.70 5.82 9.16
N ALA A 119 10.30 6.79 8.33
CA ALA A 119 10.35 8.21 8.67
C ALA A 119 9.33 8.62 9.74
N LYS A 120 8.28 7.80 9.94
CA LYS A 120 7.16 8.08 10.86
C LYS A 120 6.63 9.49 10.68
N ARG A 121 6.50 9.95 9.43
CA ARG A 121 5.90 11.24 9.06
C ARG A 121 5.52 11.24 7.58
N PRO A 122 4.63 12.14 7.13
CA PRO A 122 4.44 12.36 5.70
C PRO A 122 5.76 12.85 5.07
N VAL A 123 6.29 12.11 4.10
CA VAL A 123 7.53 12.44 3.38
C VAL A 123 7.35 12.30 1.88
N LYS A 124 8.10 13.09 1.10
CA LYS A 124 8.27 12.81 -0.34
C LYS A 124 9.13 11.55 -0.51
N PHE A 125 9.11 10.98 -1.72
CA PHE A 125 9.90 9.79 -2.02
C PHE A 125 11.39 10.12 -1.99
N ASN A 126 12.19 9.33 -1.28
CA ASN A 126 13.64 9.47 -1.25
C ASN A 126 14.26 8.76 -2.46
N LEU A 127 14.84 9.54 -3.37
CA LEU A 127 15.46 9.07 -4.61
C LEU A 127 16.96 8.78 -4.46
N GLY A 128 17.54 9.10 -3.30
CA GLY A 128 18.99 9.21 -3.10
C GLY A 128 19.46 10.66 -3.16
N THR A 129 20.62 10.94 -2.56
CA THR A 129 21.12 12.30 -2.30
C THR A 129 21.16 13.19 -3.54
N GLU A 130 21.81 12.72 -4.62
CA GLU A 130 21.97 13.49 -5.86
C GLU A 130 20.63 13.86 -6.47
N GLU A 131 19.74 12.88 -6.60
CA GLU A 131 18.45 13.08 -7.24
C GLU A 131 17.47 13.88 -6.36
N ASN A 132 17.56 13.76 -5.04
CA ASN A 132 16.81 14.61 -4.12
C ASN A 132 17.26 16.07 -4.23
N ILE A 133 18.56 16.35 -4.32
CA ILE A 133 19.05 17.72 -4.53
C ILE A 133 18.51 18.26 -5.86
N ARG A 134 18.60 17.46 -6.93
CA ARG A 134 18.12 17.86 -8.26
C ARG A 134 16.62 18.17 -8.29
N ARG A 135 15.78 17.36 -7.62
CA ARG A 135 14.31 17.51 -7.68
C ARG A 135 13.69 18.34 -6.56
N TYR A 136 14.31 18.34 -5.38
CA TYR A 136 13.76 18.94 -4.17
C TYR A 136 14.62 20.07 -3.60
N GLY A 137 15.85 20.26 -4.10
CA GLY A 137 16.79 21.27 -3.58
C GLY A 137 17.42 20.92 -2.24
N GLN A 138 17.27 19.68 -1.76
CA GLN A 138 17.76 19.22 -0.46
C GLN A 138 18.18 17.74 -0.54
N SER A 139 19.15 17.32 0.28
CA SER A 139 19.70 15.95 0.27
C SER A 139 18.72 14.88 0.76
N VAL A 140 17.75 15.26 1.59
CA VAL A 140 16.71 14.38 2.15
C VAL A 140 15.33 15.00 1.93
N PRO A 141 14.31 14.23 1.51
CA PRO A 141 12.96 14.72 1.28
C PRO A 141 12.16 15.16 2.52
#